data_AF-A0A495A3N1-F1
#
_entry.id   AF-A0A495A3N1-F1
#
_cell.length_a   1.000
_cell.length_b   1.000
_cell.length_c   1.000
_cell.angle_alpha   90.00
_cell.angle_beta   90.00
_cell.angle_gamma   90.00
#
_symmetry.space_group_name_H-M   'P 1'
#
loop_
_entity.id
_entity.type
_entity.pdbx_description
1 polymer ?
#
loop_
_entity_poly.entity_id
_entity_poly.type
_entity_poly.pdbx_seq_one_letter_code
_entity_poly.pdbx_strand_id
1 'polypeptide(L)'
;MILALAVVLAVVILWSVVAKRVESMFITLPLALIAVGIAVGWESSSAIFDHLTDPLLERTVEVVLALLLFLDATEVGRVHRRDAGVLVRLVLIGVPLSLFTGTVVIRWLYPEMRVALCFVLACVVVPTDMAPASAVVKDRRLPRRVRDVLNTESGYNDGIVAPFFLLGIAFLAGGHDVTEKGAEALAEMVPAATWAVGIGAPVGAGLDLRAVVLAVAAVTVVRVLPVLVVLLFSSLTWRDRLLVGWLGPRGIASIVFALLAIQHVDGDDFVLVIQVVSLTVVLSAVVHGVSAPLIARRLTRSREPGTGSGDQ
;
A
#
# COMPACT_ATOMS: atom_id res chain seq x y z
N MET A 1 1.17 -20.68 15.93
CA MET A 1 2.19 -19.55 15.94
C MET A 1 3.58 -20.08 15.56
N ILE A 2 3.95 -21.28 15.83
CA ILE A 2 5.24 -21.92 15.48
C ILE A 2 5.18 -22.42 14.03
N LEU A 3 4.00 -22.81 13.60
CA LEU A 3 3.85 -23.25 12.19
C LEU A 3 3.83 -22.04 11.25
N ALA A 4 3.22 -20.93 11.65
CA ALA A 4 3.23 -19.69 10.84
C ALA A 4 4.64 -19.08 10.75
N LEU A 5 5.34 -19.15 11.85
CA LEU A 5 6.73 -18.65 11.88
C LEU A 5 7.66 -19.60 11.10
N ALA A 6 7.40 -20.82 11.17
CA ALA A 6 8.19 -21.80 10.40
C ALA A 6 7.93 -21.66 8.89
N VAL A 7 6.70 -21.30 8.59
CA VAL A 7 6.37 -21.12 7.15
C VAL A 7 7.01 -19.82 6.63
N VAL A 8 6.96 -18.76 7.45
CA VAL A 8 7.57 -17.49 7.01
C VAL A 8 9.09 -17.69 6.87
N LEU A 9 9.67 -18.40 7.78
CA LEU A 9 11.13 -18.60 7.73
C LEU A 9 11.50 -19.51 6.55
N ALA A 10 10.73 -20.48 6.37
CA ALA A 10 10.97 -21.35 5.21
C ALA A 10 10.87 -20.58 3.89
N VAL A 11 9.93 -19.70 3.87
CA VAL A 11 9.76 -18.90 2.63
C VAL A 11 10.96 -17.97 2.45
N VAL A 12 11.37 -17.38 3.55
CA VAL A 12 12.50 -16.44 3.43
C VAL A 12 13.75 -17.21 3.00
N ILE A 13 13.88 -18.40 3.57
CA ILE A 13 15.09 -19.20 3.27
C ILE A 13 15.03 -19.70 1.81
N LEU A 14 13.91 -20.16 1.41
CA LEU A 14 13.75 -20.63 0.02
C LEU A 14 13.91 -19.48 -0.98
N TRP A 15 13.41 -18.34 -0.55
CA TRP A 15 13.54 -17.17 -1.45
C TRP A 15 15.01 -16.72 -1.50
N SER A 16 15.71 -16.82 -0.43
CA SER A 16 17.13 -16.40 -0.43
C SER A 16 17.95 -17.29 -1.37
N VAL A 17 17.46 -18.48 -1.67
CA VAL A 17 18.22 -19.43 -2.53
C VAL A 17 17.84 -19.23 -3.99
N VAL A 18 16.60 -18.66 -4.25
CA VAL A 18 16.11 -18.63 -5.64
C VAL A 18 16.09 -17.19 -6.14
N ALA A 19 16.53 -16.31 -5.16
CA ALA A 19 16.32 -14.86 -5.42
C ALA A 19 17.15 -14.41 -6.62
N LYS A 20 18.37 -15.07 -6.78
CA LYS A 20 19.26 -14.61 -7.88
C LYS A 20 18.75 -15.11 -9.24
N ARG A 21 18.02 -16.23 -9.27
CA ARG A 21 17.49 -16.83 -10.53
C ARG A 21 16.13 -16.24 -10.87
N VAL A 22 15.41 -15.74 -9.97
CA VAL A 22 14.02 -15.26 -10.16
C VAL A 22 14.06 -13.75 -10.42
N GLU A 23 15.22 -13.10 -10.03
CA GLU A 23 15.37 -11.66 -10.34
C GLU A 23 15.36 -11.42 -11.86
N SER A 24 15.55 -12.55 -12.61
CA SER A 24 15.51 -12.39 -14.08
C SER A 24 14.08 -12.45 -14.62
N MET A 25 13.00 -12.81 -13.73
CA MET A 25 11.59 -12.90 -14.18
C MET A 25 10.75 -11.79 -13.54
N PHE A 26 11.27 -10.51 -13.28
CA PHE A 26 10.54 -9.32 -12.82
C PHE A 26 9.73 -9.64 -11.56
N ILE A 27 10.01 -10.81 -10.76
CA ILE A 27 9.25 -11.12 -9.53
C ILE A 27 10.04 -10.60 -8.32
N THR A 28 9.32 -9.55 -7.63
CA THR A 28 9.94 -8.97 -6.41
C THR A 28 9.58 -9.79 -5.17
N LEU A 29 10.48 -9.74 -4.15
CA LEU A 29 10.23 -10.45 -2.87
C LEU A 29 8.83 -10.18 -2.34
N PRO A 30 8.32 -9.02 -2.40
CA PRO A 30 6.95 -8.76 -1.92
C PRO A 30 5.90 -9.53 -2.74
N LEU A 31 6.00 -9.67 -4.01
CA LEU A 31 5.03 -10.43 -4.83
C LEU A 31 5.08 -11.92 -4.47
N ALA A 32 6.28 -12.35 -4.21
CA ALA A 32 6.41 -13.78 -3.80
C ALA A 32 5.72 -14.02 -2.45
N LEU A 33 5.91 -13.10 -1.54
CA LEU A 33 5.26 -13.25 -0.22
C LEU A 33 3.73 -13.18 -0.36
N ILE A 34 3.30 -12.30 -1.24
CA ILE A 34 1.84 -12.23 -1.46
C ILE A 34 1.35 -13.56 -2.04
N ALA A 35 2.07 -14.17 -2.95
CA ALA A 35 1.65 -15.44 -3.57
C ALA A 35 1.60 -16.56 -2.52
N VAL A 36 2.60 -16.52 -1.71
CA VAL A 36 2.61 -17.54 -0.63
C VAL A 36 1.43 -17.31 0.32
N GLY A 37 1.27 -16.03 0.70
CA GLY A 37 0.09 -15.70 1.53
C GLY A 37 -1.22 -16.20 0.90
N ILE A 38 -1.33 -15.99 -0.37
CA ILE A 38 -2.57 -16.42 -1.05
C ILE A 38 -2.66 -17.96 -1.02
N ALA A 39 -1.55 -18.60 -1.18
CA ALA A 39 -1.54 -20.08 -1.21
C ALA A 39 -1.85 -20.64 0.19
N VAL A 40 -1.17 -20.05 1.21
CA VAL A 40 -1.42 -20.49 2.59
C VAL A 40 -2.86 -20.14 3.01
N GLY A 41 -3.28 -18.97 2.61
CA GLY A 41 -4.64 -18.49 2.94
C GLY A 41 -5.74 -19.32 2.26
N TRP A 42 -5.35 -19.95 1.15
CA TRP A 42 -6.32 -20.76 0.39
C TRP A 42 -6.68 -22.05 1.13
N GLU A 43 -5.81 -22.50 1.85
CA GLU A 43 -6.04 -23.82 2.48
C GLU A 43 -6.42 -23.65 3.95
N SER A 44 -6.23 -22.47 4.66
CA SER A 44 -6.45 -22.34 6.11
C SER A 44 -7.33 -21.13 6.40
N SER A 45 -8.34 -20.69 5.56
CA SER A 45 -9.01 -19.37 5.48
C SER A 45 -9.93 -19.17 6.68
N SER A 46 -10.38 -20.29 7.45
CA SER A 46 -11.35 -20.02 8.54
C SER A 46 -10.64 -19.94 9.89
N ALA A 47 -9.53 -20.56 9.99
CA ALA A 47 -8.79 -20.56 11.27
C ALA A 47 -7.90 -19.31 11.39
N ILE A 48 -7.49 -18.72 10.30
CA ILE A 48 -6.58 -17.53 10.31
C ILE A 48 -7.39 -16.26 10.56
N PHE A 49 -8.68 -16.27 10.11
CA PHE A 49 -9.50 -15.03 10.24
C PHE A 49 -9.95 -14.86 11.69
N ASP A 50 -10.04 -16.00 12.38
CA ASP A 50 -10.49 -15.89 13.78
C ASP A 50 -9.37 -15.37 14.68
N HIS A 51 -8.17 -15.43 14.16
CA HIS A 51 -7.06 -15.01 15.03
C HIS A 51 -6.60 -13.59 14.67
N LEU A 52 -7.21 -12.96 13.59
CA LEU A 52 -6.74 -11.64 13.12
C LEU A 52 -7.23 -10.54 14.05
N THR A 53 -8.09 -10.94 14.99
CA THR A 53 -8.58 -9.88 15.90
C THR A 53 -8.16 -10.19 17.33
N ASP A 54 -7.14 -11.05 17.45
CA ASP A 54 -6.65 -11.40 18.79
C ASP A 54 -5.86 -10.21 19.39
N PRO A 55 -6.03 -9.97 20.70
CA PRO A 55 -5.33 -8.87 21.36
C PRO A 55 -3.80 -8.99 21.25
N LEU A 56 -3.33 -10.21 21.33
CA LEU A 56 -1.88 -10.37 21.19
C LEU A 56 -1.40 -9.92 19.80
N LEU A 57 -2.09 -10.22 18.75
CA LEU A 57 -1.73 -9.76 17.38
C LEU A 57 -1.76 -8.23 17.29
N GLU A 58 -2.83 -7.69 17.89
CA GLU A 58 -2.89 -6.21 17.86
C GLU A 58 -1.63 -5.59 18.48
N ARG A 59 -1.17 -6.10 19.66
CA ARG A 59 0.02 -5.55 20.32
C ARG A 59 1.28 -5.80 19.47
N THR A 60 1.29 -6.96 18.88
CA THR A 60 2.44 -7.27 18.02
C THR A 60 2.50 -6.32 16.82
N VAL A 61 1.40 -6.13 16.17
CA VAL A 61 1.36 -5.24 14.99
C VAL A 61 1.71 -3.80 15.40
N GLU A 62 1.31 -3.39 16.64
CA GLU A 62 1.67 -2.03 17.09
C GLU A 62 3.19 -1.89 17.26
N VAL A 63 3.71 -2.94 17.81
CA VAL A 63 5.17 -2.88 18.00
C VAL A 63 5.86 -2.90 16.63
N VAL A 64 5.36 -3.73 15.74
CA VAL A 64 5.95 -3.78 14.39
C VAL A 64 5.83 -2.40 13.71
N LEU A 65 4.63 -1.80 13.86
CA LEU A 65 4.46 -0.46 13.24
C LEU A 65 5.47 0.53 13.84
N ALA A 66 5.62 0.48 15.17
CA ALA A 66 6.59 1.40 15.80
C ALA A 66 8.00 1.13 15.27
N LEU A 67 8.35 -0.10 15.14
CA LEU A 67 9.70 -0.44 14.64
C LEU A 67 9.86 -0.01 13.17
N LEU A 68 8.78 -0.29 12.39
CA LEU A 68 8.87 0.11 10.97
C LEU A 68 9.04 1.62 10.83
N LEU A 69 8.31 2.35 11.70
CA LEU A 69 8.41 3.81 11.59
C LEU A 69 9.79 4.28 12.05
N PHE A 70 10.29 3.59 13.03
CA PHE A 70 11.65 3.94 13.48
C PHE A 70 12.68 3.62 12.39
N LEU A 71 12.61 2.43 11.83
CA LEU A 71 13.53 2.05 10.74
C LEU A 71 13.42 3.03 9.56
N ASP A 72 12.22 3.39 9.26
CA ASP A 72 12.06 4.31 8.11
C ASP A 72 12.67 5.68 8.42
N ALA A 73 12.55 6.06 9.69
CA ALA A 73 13.11 7.36 10.08
C ALA A 73 14.65 7.33 9.98
N THR A 74 15.23 6.16 10.15
CA THR A 74 16.71 6.09 10.11
C THR A 74 17.22 6.01 8.67
N GLU A 75 16.35 5.65 7.78
CA GLU A 75 16.79 5.44 6.38
C GLU A 75 16.48 6.68 5.53
N VAL A 76 16.00 7.80 6.16
CA VAL A 76 15.64 8.98 5.34
C VAL A 76 16.95 9.63 4.85
N GLY A 77 17.10 9.52 3.48
CA GLY A 77 18.32 10.00 2.77
C GLY A 77 18.38 11.53 2.72
N ARG A 78 19.61 12.04 2.57
CA ARG A 78 19.86 13.50 2.48
C ARG A 78 19.44 14.03 1.11
N VAL A 79 18.50 15.09 1.21
CA VAL A 79 18.06 15.71 -0.05
C VAL A 79 18.88 16.98 -0.29
N HIS A 80 19.24 17.07 -1.59
CA HIS A 80 19.93 18.32 -1.99
C HIS A 80 19.09 19.56 -1.67
N ARG A 81 19.74 20.62 -1.19
CA ARG A 81 19.05 21.86 -0.74
C ARG A 81 18.11 22.39 -1.83
N ARG A 82 18.47 22.08 -3.10
CA ARG A 82 17.66 22.63 -4.21
C ARG A 82 16.35 21.86 -4.38
N ASP A 83 16.27 20.66 -3.79
CA ASP A 83 15.03 19.86 -3.95
C ASP A 83 14.27 19.75 -2.62
N ALA A 84 14.79 20.48 -1.63
CA ALA A 84 14.13 20.42 -0.31
C ALA A 84 12.72 21.03 -0.37
N GLY A 85 12.63 22.13 -1.25
CA GLY A 85 11.29 22.76 -1.39
C GLY A 85 10.25 21.78 -1.97
N VAL A 86 10.73 21.02 -2.89
CA VAL A 86 9.79 20.04 -3.53
C VAL A 86 9.36 18.98 -2.50
N LEU A 87 10.31 18.54 -1.74
CA LEU A 87 10.00 17.48 -0.77
C LEU A 87 9.07 18.01 0.33
N VAL A 88 9.33 19.18 0.78
CA VAL A 88 8.48 19.75 1.84
C VAL A 88 7.05 19.92 1.32
N ARG A 89 6.95 20.37 0.12
CA ARG A 89 5.59 20.54 -0.45
C ARG A 89 4.90 19.18 -0.61
N LEU A 90 5.67 18.23 -0.99
CA LEU A 90 5.06 16.90 -1.21
C LEU A 90 4.60 16.31 0.13
N VAL A 91 5.43 16.50 1.14
CA VAL A 91 5.12 15.82 2.41
C VAL A 91 4.08 16.65 3.18
N LEU A 92 4.21 17.96 3.17
CA LEU A 92 3.33 18.78 4.04
C LEU A 92 2.02 19.12 3.34
N ILE A 93 2.11 19.17 2.02
CA ILE A 93 0.85 19.53 1.32
C ILE A 93 0.35 18.32 0.54
N GLY A 94 1.26 17.65 -0.09
CA GLY A 94 0.86 16.53 -0.99
C GLY A 94 0.16 15.42 -0.20
N VAL A 95 0.74 15.09 0.96
CA VAL A 95 0.19 13.94 1.71
C VAL A 95 -1.20 14.27 2.26
N PRO A 96 -1.36 15.39 2.89
CA PRO A 96 -2.72 15.72 3.37
C PRO A 96 -3.72 15.83 2.22
N LEU A 97 -3.27 16.45 1.18
CA LEU A 97 -4.18 16.55 0.03
C LEU A 97 -4.56 15.16 -0.50
N SER A 98 -3.57 14.25 -0.55
CA SER A 98 -3.88 12.88 -1.03
C SER A 98 -4.83 12.18 -0.05
N LEU A 99 -4.60 12.38 1.25
CA LEU A 99 -5.52 11.79 2.25
C LEU A 99 -6.94 12.36 2.10
N PHE A 100 -6.92 13.65 1.83
CA PHE A 100 -8.25 14.28 1.66
C PHE A 100 -8.93 13.73 0.40
N THR A 101 -8.21 13.72 -0.69
CA THR A 101 -8.81 13.22 -1.94
C THR A 101 -9.24 11.75 -1.77
N GLY A 102 -8.35 10.99 -1.11
CA GLY A 102 -8.73 9.57 -0.86
C GLY A 102 -10.01 9.45 -0.04
N THR A 103 -10.10 10.24 0.98
CA THR A 103 -11.31 10.17 1.84
C THR A 103 -12.57 10.57 1.05
N VAL A 104 -12.43 11.56 0.23
CA VAL A 104 -13.59 12.02 -0.57
C VAL A 104 -13.99 10.93 -1.57
N VAL A 105 -13.00 10.37 -2.21
CA VAL A 105 -13.32 9.34 -3.23
C VAL A 105 -13.99 8.14 -2.54
N ILE A 106 -13.47 7.79 -1.37
CA ILE A 106 -14.06 6.62 -0.66
C ILE A 106 -15.48 6.97 -0.20
N ARG A 107 -15.63 8.18 0.35
CA ARG A 107 -16.97 8.62 0.75
C ARG A 107 -17.94 8.66 -0.44
N TRP A 108 -17.38 9.03 -1.52
CA TRP A 108 -18.24 9.07 -2.73
C TRP A 108 -18.62 7.65 -3.16
N LEU A 109 -17.73 6.71 -3.05
CA LEU A 109 -18.02 5.32 -3.49
C LEU A 109 -18.88 4.60 -2.45
N TYR A 110 -18.72 4.98 -1.16
CA TYR A 110 -19.52 4.38 -0.08
C TYR A 110 -20.19 5.47 0.76
N PRO A 111 -21.31 6.00 0.31
CA PRO A 111 -21.91 7.19 0.92
C PRO A 111 -22.45 6.89 2.34
N GLU A 112 -22.68 5.64 2.61
CA GLU A 112 -23.32 5.33 3.90
C GLU A 112 -22.25 5.06 4.97
N MET A 113 -21.01 5.08 4.56
CA MET A 113 -19.92 4.75 5.49
C MET A 113 -19.54 5.96 6.33
N ARG A 114 -19.24 5.67 7.57
CA ARG A 114 -18.82 6.76 8.46
C ARG A 114 -17.55 7.45 7.93
N VAL A 115 -17.49 8.72 8.14
CA VAL A 115 -16.38 9.51 7.56
C VAL A 115 -15.05 9.08 8.21
N ALA A 116 -15.21 8.68 9.47
CA ALA A 116 -13.98 8.26 10.17
C ALA A 116 -13.37 7.01 9.51
N LEU A 117 -14.23 6.06 9.16
CA LEU A 117 -13.70 4.85 8.50
C LEU A 117 -13.17 5.18 7.09
N CYS A 118 -13.83 6.13 6.38
CA CYS A 118 -13.28 6.54 5.07
C CYS A 118 -11.87 7.13 5.23
N PHE A 119 -11.76 7.93 6.22
CA PHE A 119 -10.45 8.57 6.45
C PHE A 119 -9.41 7.51 6.83
N VAL A 120 -9.81 6.51 7.67
CA VAL A 120 -8.86 5.44 8.05
C VAL A 120 -8.46 4.64 6.81
N LEU A 121 -9.43 4.35 5.94
CA LEU A 121 -9.07 3.60 4.73
C LEU A 121 -8.15 4.42 3.82
N ALA A 122 -8.40 5.74 3.80
CA ALA A 122 -7.48 6.57 3.01
C ALA A 122 -6.05 6.50 3.57
N CYS A 123 -5.91 6.38 4.88
CA CYS A 123 -4.58 6.26 5.51
C CYS A 123 -3.94 4.91 5.20
N VAL A 124 -4.82 4.02 4.86
CA VAL A 124 -4.29 2.67 4.55
C VAL A 124 -3.82 2.62 3.09
N VAL A 125 -4.48 3.33 2.18
CA VAL A 125 -4.22 3.07 0.74
C VAL A 125 -3.31 4.16 0.20
N VAL A 126 -3.06 5.29 0.93
CA VAL A 126 -2.37 6.46 0.32
C VAL A 126 -0.86 6.34 0.58
N PRO A 127 -0.43 5.90 1.82
CA PRO A 127 1.02 5.91 2.00
C PRO A 127 1.72 4.99 0.98
N THR A 128 2.90 5.52 0.65
CA THR A 128 3.67 4.79 -0.39
C THR A 128 4.85 4.09 0.28
N ASP A 129 5.19 2.85 -0.37
CA ASP A 129 6.31 2.03 0.12
C ASP A 129 7.17 1.56 -1.06
N MET A 130 8.51 1.97 -0.94
CA MET A 130 9.35 1.65 -2.13
C MET A 130 9.97 0.26 -1.97
N ALA A 131 9.64 -0.36 -0.84
CA ALA A 131 10.19 -1.70 -0.64
C ALA A 131 9.83 -2.65 -1.79
N PRO A 132 8.53 -2.61 -2.26
CA PRO A 132 8.16 -3.53 -3.36
C PRO A 132 8.71 -3.06 -4.70
N ALA A 133 9.14 -1.85 -4.72
CA ALA A 133 9.71 -1.37 -6.00
C ALA A 133 11.16 -0.92 -5.80
N SER A 134 11.90 -1.72 -5.02
CA SER A 134 13.30 -1.34 -4.70
C SER A 134 14.16 -1.30 -5.97
N ALA A 135 13.72 -2.03 -7.02
CA ALA A 135 14.46 -1.99 -8.31
C ALA A 135 14.37 -0.61 -8.96
N VAL A 136 13.22 0.06 -8.63
CA VAL A 136 13.02 1.41 -9.24
C VAL A 136 14.00 2.41 -8.63
N VAL A 137 14.23 2.25 -7.37
CA VAL A 137 15.09 3.24 -6.68
C VAL A 137 16.56 2.91 -6.99
N LYS A 138 16.85 1.78 -7.43
CA LYS A 138 18.27 1.43 -7.66
C LYS A 138 18.61 1.50 -9.15
N ASP A 139 17.60 1.79 -9.90
CA ASP A 139 17.83 1.79 -11.35
C ASP A 139 18.41 3.15 -11.80
N ARG A 140 19.63 3.13 -12.38
CA ARG A 140 20.37 4.37 -12.72
C ARG A 140 19.81 4.99 -14.00
N ARG A 141 18.96 4.26 -14.58
CA ARG A 141 18.34 4.84 -15.80
C ARG A 141 17.31 5.91 -15.46
N LEU A 142 16.85 5.92 -14.22
CA LEU A 142 15.96 7.02 -13.78
C LEU A 142 16.77 8.23 -13.32
N PRO A 143 16.20 9.40 -13.64
CA PRO A 143 16.95 10.60 -13.22
C PRO A 143 17.19 10.62 -11.71
N ARG A 144 18.44 10.98 -11.40
CA ARG A 144 18.89 10.95 -9.98
C ARG A 144 17.97 11.80 -9.10
N ARG A 145 17.50 12.89 -9.70
CA ARG A 145 16.64 13.79 -8.90
C ARG A 145 15.32 13.08 -8.52
N VAL A 146 14.68 12.35 -9.39
CA VAL A 146 13.40 11.65 -9.12
C VAL A 146 13.63 10.52 -8.11
N ARG A 147 14.74 9.87 -8.27
CA ARG A 147 15.00 8.74 -7.35
C ARG A 147 15.20 9.26 -5.91
N ASP A 148 15.93 10.37 -5.81
CA ASP A 148 16.20 10.92 -4.46
C ASP A 148 14.91 11.45 -3.82
N VAL A 149 14.10 12.07 -4.67
CA VAL A 149 12.83 12.61 -4.11
C VAL A 149 11.93 11.44 -3.68
N LEU A 150 11.85 10.40 -4.49
CA LEU A 150 10.93 9.29 -4.17
C LEU A 150 11.43 8.52 -2.94
N ASN A 151 12.78 8.30 -2.83
CA ASN A 151 13.32 7.60 -1.66
C ASN A 151 13.10 8.37 -0.35
N THR A 152 13.27 9.68 -0.50
CA THR A 152 13.09 10.50 0.73
C THR A 152 11.60 10.66 1.06
N GLU A 153 10.79 10.85 0.06
CA GLU A 153 9.33 10.99 0.31
C GLU A 153 8.76 9.75 0.99
N SER A 154 9.16 8.53 0.45
CA SER A 154 8.61 7.28 1.03
C SER A 154 9.00 7.14 2.50
N GLY A 155 10.15 7.68 2.92
CA GLY A 155 10.58 7.61 4.34
C GLY A 155 9.77 8.56 5.22
N TYR A 156 9.40 9.75 4.70
CA TYR A 156 8.66 10.74 5.52
C TYR A 156 7.16 10.42 5.55
N ASN A 157 6.76 9.88 4.48
CA ASN A 157 5.31 9.68 4.32
C ASN A 157 4.76 8.75 5.40
N ASP A 158 5.46 7.64 5.75
CA ASP A 158 4.91 6.69 6.76
C ASP A 158 4.91 7.32 8.15
N GLY A 159 5.86 8.11 8.43
CA GLY A 159 5.92 8.79 9.75
C GLY A 159 4.81 9.83 9.90
N ILE A 160 4.50 10.48 8.81
CA ILE A 160 3.51 11.59 8.92
C ILE A 160 2.10 11.03 8.91
N VAL A 161 1.88 9.94 8.21
CA VAL A 161 0.50 9.43 8.04
C VAL A 161 0.09 8.66 9.30
N ALA A 162 1.05 8.09 10.02
CA ALA A 162 0.74 7.24 11.19
C ALA A 162 -0.07 8.01 12.25
N PRO A 163 0.35 9.22 12.65
CA PRO A 163 -0.47 9.93 13.64
C PRO A 163 -1.88 10.23 13.10
N PHE A 164 -2.01 10.58 11.88
CA PHE A 164 -3.35 10.79 11.30
C PHE A 164 -4.18 9.50 11.33
N PHE A 165 -3.50 8.47 11.06
CA PHE A 165 -4.22 7.18 11.11
C PHE A 165 -4.72 6.91 12.52
N LEU A 166 -3.86 7.08 13.45
CA LEU A 166 -4.28 6.81 14.85
C LEU A 166 -5.43 7.74 15.26
N LEU A 167 -5.26 8.96 14.83
CA LEU A 167 -6.39 9.86 15.08
C LEU A 167 -7.68 9.33 14.45
N GLY A 168 -7.66 8.85 13.25
CA GLY A 168 -8.84 8.25 12.59
C GLY A 168 -9.41 7.08 13.39
N ILE A 169 -8.46 6.27 13.89
CA ILE A 169 -8.92 5.11 14.68
C ILE A 169 -9.60 5.60 15.96
N ALA A 170 -9.01 6.62 16.59
CA ALA A 170 -9.63 7.21 17.80
C ALA A 170 -11.05 7.69 17.52
N PHE A 171 -11.30 8.31 16.42
CA PHE A 171 -12.66 8.79 16.09
C PHE A 171 -13.58 7.62 15.75
N LEU A 172 -12.99 6.64 15.19
CA LEU A 172 -13.81 5.44 14.88
C LEU A 172 -14.22 4.70 16.15
N ALA A 173 -13.31 4.81 17.17
CA ALA A 173 -13.57 4.10 18.43
C ALA A 173 -14.48 4.94 19.33
N GLY A 174 -14.51 6.27 19.25
CA GLY A 174 -15.21 7.24 20.13
C GLY A 174 -16.66 7.44 19.70
N GLY A 175 -17.42 6.46 18.93
CA GLY A 175 -18.86 6.53 18.55
C GLY A 175 -19.61 5.28 19.05
N HIS A 176 -19.16 4.51 20.15
CA HIS A 176 -20.02 3.36 20.54
C HIS A 176 -20.59 3.60 21.93
N ASP A 177 -21.91 4.23 22.16
CA ASP A 177 -22.88 3.78 23.20
C ASP A 177 -23.05 2.26 23.15
N VAL A 178 -22.37 1.48 23.98
CA VAL A 178 -22.45 0.19 24.70
C VAL A 178 -23.92 -0.18 24.95
N THR A 179 -24.70 -0.66 23.94
CA THR A 179 -25.78 -1.55 24.44
C THR A 179 -26.51 -2.16 23.23
N GLU A 180 -26.08 -3.37 22.81
CA GLU A 180 -26.86 -4.61 22.62
C GLU A 180 -26.62 -5.17 21.21
N LYS A 181 -25.54 -5.88 21.02
CA LYS A 181 -25.80 -6.76 19.85
C LYS A 181 -24.95 -8.01 19.95
N GLY A 182 -25.19 -8.73 20.94
CA GLY A 182 -24.57 -10.08 21.07
C GLY A 182 -25.61 -11.18 20.93
N ALA A 183 -26.84 -10.81 20.33
CA ALA A 183 -27.75 -11.98 20.23
C ALA A 183 -28.54 -11.92 18.93
N GLU A 184 -28.21 -10.92 18.01
CA GLU A 184 -28.74 -10.93 16.63
C GLU A 184 -27.61 -11.12 15.62
N ALA A 185 -26.34 -11.34 16.13
CA ALA A 185 -25.14 -11.57 15.30
C ALA A 185 -24.82 -13.08 15.25
N LEU A 186 -25.70 -13.81 16.13
CA LEU A 186 -25.51 -15.27 16.18
C LEU A 186 -26.57 -15.98 15.33
N ALA A 187 -27.62 -15.17 14.71
CA ALA A 187 -28.68 -15.80 13.88
C ALA A 187 -28.45 -15.48 12.40
N GLU A 188 -27.20 -14.81 12.18
CA GLU A 188 -26.91 -14.58 10.74
C GLU A 188 -25.65 -15.35 10.33
N MET A 189 -25.23 -16.19 11.35
CA MET A 189 -23.94 -16.91 11.19
C MET A 189 -24.22 -18.34 10.71
N VAL A 190 -25.40 -18.61 9.96
CA VAL A 190 -25.49 -20.07 9.68
C VAL A 190 -25.97 -20.26 8.25
N PRO A 191 -26.06 -19.19 7.37
CA PRO A 191 -26.04 -19.63 5.95
C PRO A 191 -24.87 -19.01 5.18
N ALA A 192 -23.85 -18.36 5.91
CA ALA A 192 -22.70 -17.70 5.25
C ALA A 192 -21.44 -18.56 5.42
N ALA A 193 -21.75 -19.77 6.10
CA ALA A 193 -20.67 -20.71 6.45
C ALA A 193 -20.73 -21.95 5.54
N THR A 194 -21.50 -21.78 4.41
CA THR A 194 -21.45 -22.93 3.48
C THR A 194 -20.91 -22.45 2.13
N TRP A 195 -20.35 -21.26 1.91
CA TRP A 195 -19.79 -20.88 0.60
C TRP A 195 -18.35 -20.43 0.76
N ALA A 196 -17.61 -20.81 1.72
CA ALA A 196 -16.30 -20.21 2.05
C ALA A 196 -15.20 -21.26 1.86
N VAL A 197 -15.37 -22.10 0.71
CA VAL A 197 -14.25 -23.03 0.38
C VAL A 197 -13.74 -22.67 -1.02
N GLY A 198 -12.83 -21.54 -1.24
CA GLY A 198 -11.90 -21.80 -2.38
C GLY A 198 -11.08 -20.55 -2.70
N ILE A 199 -10.06 -20.13 -2.08
CA ILE A 199 -9.00 -19.29 -2.70
C ILE A 199 -9.59 -18.45 -3.84
N GLY A 200 -10.74 -17.74 -3.58
CA GLY A 200 -11.53 -16.73 -4.32
C GLY A 200 -12.25 -15.80 -3.33
N ALA A 201 -11.79 -15.39 -2.20
CA ALA A 201 -12.76 -14.74 -1.31
C ALA A 201 -12.41 -13.24 -1.19
N PRO A 202 -11.48 -12.63 -1.99
CA PRO A 202 -12.04 -11.32 -2.34
C PRO A 202 -12.65 -11.32 -3.74
N VAL A 203 -12.60 -12.58 -4.48
CA VAL A 203 -13.34 -12.75 -5.77
C VAL A 203 -14.53 -13.68 -5.53
N GLY A 204 -14.95 -14.09 -4.43
CA GLY A 204 -16.19 -14.90 -4.34
C GLY A 204 -17.02 -14.46 -3.13
N ALA A 205 -16.72 -13.40 -2.32
CA ALA A 205 -17.76 -12.62 -1.61
C ALA A 205 -18.22 -11.43 -2.47
N GLY A 206 -18.64 -11.76 -3.61
CA GLY A 206 -19.14 -10.63 -4.42
C GLY A 206 -18.16 -9.45 -4.47
N LEU A 207 -16.89 -9.72 -5.00
CA LEU A 207 -16.00 -8.55 -5.21
C LEU A 207 -16.82 -7.26 -5.38
N ASP A 208 -16.61 -6.60 -4.27
CA ASP A 208 -17.27 -5.28 -4.39
C ASP A 208 -16.60 -4.44 -5.50
N LEU A 209 -17.29 -4.37 -6.60
CA LEU A 209 -16.74 -3.60 -7.74
C LEU A 209 -16.24 -2.23 -7.27
N ARG A 210 -16.95 -1.73 -6.29
CA ARG A 210 -16.49 -0.42 -5.78
C ARG A 210 -15.10 -0.52 -5.14
N ALA A 211 -14.84 -1.63 -4.54
CA ALA A 211 -13.51 -1.81 -3.93
C ALA A 211 -12.42 -1.90 -5.01
N VAL A 212 -12.75 -2.55 -6.11
CA VAL A 212 -11.78 -2.59 -7.24
C VAL A 212 -11.56 -1.18 -7.79
N VAL A 213 -12.69 -0.48 -7.96
CA VAL A 213 -12.56 0.89 -8.46
C VAL A 213 -11.71 1.73 -7.47
N LEU A 214 -11.97 1.48 -6.28
CA LEU A 214 -11.21 2.26 -5.29
C LEU A 214 -9.72 1.89 -5.37
N ALA A 215 -9.41 0.63 -5.49
CA ALA A 215 -8.00 0.23 -5.60
C ALA A 215 -7.32 0.87 -6.82
N VAL A 216 -8.04 0.87 -7.88
CA VAL A 216 -7.47 1.51 -9.10
C VAL A 216 -7.33 3.01 -8.87
N ALA A 217 -8.36 3.57 -8.30
CA ALA A 217 -8.29 5.04 -8.06
C ALA A 217 -7.14 5.37 -7.10
N ALA A 218 -6.99 4.48 -6.12
CA ALA A 218 -5.95 4.76 -5.10
C ALA A 218 -4.56 4.74 -5.74
N VAL A 219 -4.35 3.86 -6.76
CA VAL A 219 -3.00 3.74 -7.36
C VAL A 219 -2.83 4.80 -8.44
N THR A 220 -3.98 5.38 -8.88
CA THR A 220 -3.80 6.31 -10.03
C THR A 220 -4.17 7.74 -9.60
N VAL A 221 -5.46 7.93 -9.37
CA VAL A 221 -5.95 9.32 -9.26
C VAL A 221 -5.63 9.85 -7.85
N VAL A 222 -5.80 9.03 -6.87
CA VAL A 222 -5.68 9.52 -5.48
C VAL A 222 -4.20 9.81 -5.19
N ARG A 223 -3.41 9.17 -5.98
CA ARG A 223 -1.97 9.47 -5.75
C ARG A 223 -1.47 10.47 -6.80
N VAL A 224 -1.73 10.35 -8.03
CA VAL A 224 -1.07 11.09 -9.13
C VAL A 224 -1.61 12.53 -9.18
N LEU A 225 -2.84 12.66 -8.88
CA LEU A 225 -3.42 14.01 -9.06
C LEU A 225 -2.91 14.97 -7.99
N PRO A 226 -3.05 14.64 -6.70
CA PRO A 226 -2.58 15.60 -5.68
C PRO A 226 -1.07 15.87 -5.81
N VAL A 227 -0.35 14.85 -6.22
CA VAL A 227 1.11 15.06 -6.34
C VAL A 227 1.38 16.02 -7.50
N LEU A 228 0.71 15.85 -8.55
CA LEU A 228 0.94 16.76 -9.70
C LEU A 228 0.51 18.19 -9.37
N VAL A 229 -0.57 18.24 -8.66
CA VAL A 229 -1.06 19.59 -8.32
C VAL A 229 -0.02 20.29 -7.42
N VAL A 230 0.54 19.55 -6.57
CA VAL A 230 1.46 20.21 -5.61
C VAL A 230 2.79 20.50 -6.30
N LEU A 231 3.01 19.76 -7.41
CA LEU A 231 4.34 19.95 -8.03
C LEU A 231 4.22 20.88 -9.23
N LEU A 232 3.09 21.51 -9.54
CA LEU A 232 2.85 22.30 -10.77
C LEU A 232 3.81 23.50 -10.81
N PHE A 233 4.36 23.90 -9.71
CA PHE A 233 5.24 25.07 -9.77
C PHE A 233 6.61 24.72 -9.18
N SER A 234 6.90 23.52 -9.37
CA SER A 234 8.21 23.13 -8.81
C SER A 234 9.28 23.13 -9.91
N SER A 235 10.51 22.94 -9.47
CA SER A 235 11.66 23.00 -10.38
C SER A 235 11.79 21.70 -11.20
N LEU A 236 10.81 20.75 -10.98
CA LEU A 236 10.85 19.48 -11.74
C LEU A 236 10.21 19.65 -13.13
N THR A 237 10.85 18.92 -14.14
CA THR A 237 10.21 18.92 -15.48
C THR A 237 8.88 18.14 -15.44
N TRP A 238 8.05 18.42 -16.39
CA TRP A 238 6.72 17.75 -16.40
C TRP A 238 6.88 16.22 -16.43
N ARG A 239 7.91 15.71 -17.08
CA ARG A 239 8.16 14.24 -17.10
C ARG A 239 8.53 13.73 -15.70
N ASP A 240 9.36 14.52 -15.00
CA ASP A 240 9.77 14.12 -13.64
C ASP A 240 8.58 14.18 -12.66
N ARG A 241 7.70 15.12 -12.90
CA ARG A 241 6.51 15.20 -12.02
C ARG A 241 5.62 13.97 -12.19
N LEU A 242 5.51 13.58 -13.46
CA LEU A 242 4.64 12.40 -13.69
C LEU A 242 5.29 11.15 -13.12
N LEU A 243 6.60 11.11 -13.25
CA LEU A 243 7.27 9.92 -12.71
C LEU A 243 7.14 9.86 -11.18
N VAL A 244 7.28 11.08 -10.62
CA VAL A 244 7.16 11.11 -9.14
C VAL A 244 5.72 10.77 -8.74
N GLY A 245 4.78 11.22 -9.46
CA GLY A 245 3.37 10.91 -9.15
C GLY A 245 3.02 9.45 -9.43
N TRP A 246 3.61 8.88 -10.47
CA TRP A 246 3.21 7.52 -10.90
C TRP A 246 3.95 6.47 -10.08
N LEU A 247 5.26 6.77 -9.67
CA LEU A 247 6.06 5.74 -8.99
C LEU A 247 5.87 5.86 -7.48
N GLY A 248 4.69 5.23 -6.98
CA GLY A 248 4.35 5.25 -5.54
C GLY A 248 3.73 3.90 -5.12
N PRO A 249 4.58 2.83 -5.14
CA PRO A 249 4.00 1.53 -4.78
C PRO A 249 3.51 1.50 -3.33
N ARG A 250 2.49 0.55 -3.11
CA ARG A 250 1.93 0.36 -1.76
C ARG A 250 2.52 -0.93 -1.16
N GLY A 251 2.84 -0.78 0.20
CA GLY A 251 3.61 -1.95 0.70
C GLY A 251 3.15 -2.34 2.10
N ILE A 252 4.15 -2.56 2.92
CA ILE A 252 4.01 -3.21 4.24
C ILE A 252 3.26 -2.27 5.21
N ALA A 253 3.50 -1.02 5.07
CA ALA A 253 2.81 -0.09 5.99
C ALA A 253 1.29 -0.15 5.80
N SER A 254 0.85 -0.28 4.59
CA SER A 254 -0.61 -0.38 4.32
C SER A 254 -1.20 -1.64 4.97
N ILE A 255 -0.40 -2.68 4.97
CA ILE A 255 -0.92 -3.94 5.58
C ILE A 255 -1.00 -3.77 7.10
N VAL A 256 0.05 -3.19 7.64
CA VAL A 256 0.05 -3.02 9.12
C VAL A 256 -1.09 -2.08 9.54
N PHE A 257 -1.27 -0.96 8.83
CA PHE A 257 -2.40 -0.06 9.14
C PHE A 257 -3.74 -0.78 9.01
N ALA A 258 -3.85 -1.60 7.99
CA ALA A 258 -5.14 -2.32 7.81
C ALA A 258 -5.38 -3.30 8.95
N LEU A 259 -4.28 -3.97 9.36
CA LEU A 259 -4.45 -4.94 10.46
C LEU A 259 -4.85 -4.23 11.75
N LEU A 260 -4.40 -3.05 11.88
CA LEU A 260 -4.80 -2.28 13.08
C LEU A 260 -6.24 -1.76 12.93
N ALA A 261 -6.60 -1.41 11.70
CA ALA A 261 -7.96 -0.86 11.47
C ALA A 261 -9.02 -1.94 11.69
N ILE A 262 -8.72 -3.16 11.36
CA ILE A 262 -9.77 -4.22 11.41
C ILE A 262 -10.05 -4.58 12.86
N GLN A 263 -9.16 -4.05 13.69
CA GLN A 263 -9.47 -4.30 15.12
C GLN A 263 -10.59 -3.39 15.62
N HIS A 264 -10.90 -2.44 14.86
CA HIS A 264 -11.90 -1.47 15.38
C HIS A 264 -13.16 -1.48 14.51
N VAL A 265 -13.22 -2.42 13.63
CA VAL A 265 -14.42 -2.46 12.75
C VAL A 265 -14.93 -3.92 12.72
N ASP A 266 -16.31 -4.08 12.54
CA ASP A 266 -16.87 -5.46 12.50
C ASP A 266 -17.79 -5.61 11.30
N GLY A 267 -18.22 -6.86 11.00
CA GLY A 267 -19.24 -7.13 9.95
C GLY A 267 -18.73 -6.77 8.56
N ASP A 268 -19.54 -5.95 7.81
CA ASP A 268 -19.27 -5.63 6.40
C ASP A 268 -18.06 -4.69 6.27
N ASP A 269 -17.83 -3.83 7.27
CA ASP A 269 -16.68 -2.91 7.21
C ASP A 269 -15.36 -3.69 7.35
N PHE A 270 -15.40 -4.78 8.19
CA PHE A 270 -14.19 -5.63 8.31
C PHE A 270 -13.83 -6.25 6.96
N VAL A 271 -14.82 -6.75 6.31
CA VAL A 271 -14.56 -7.42 5.02
C VAL A 271 -14.11 -6.39 3.97
N LEU A 272 -14.67 -5.27 4.03
CA LEU A 272 -14.32 -4.24 3.05
C LEU A 272 -12.86 -3.78 3.24
N VAL A 273 -12.42 -3.55 4.52
CA VAL A 273 -11.03 -3.07 4.75
C VAL A 273 -10.04 -4.12 4.23
N ILE A 274 -10.30 -5.37 4.45
CA ILE A 274 -9.39 -6.43 3.99
C ILE A 274 -9.39 -6.47 2.46
N GLN A 275 -10.56 -6.32 1.89
CA GLN A 275 -10.63 -6.36 0.41
C GLN A 275 -9.89 -5.18 -0.22
N VAL A 276 -10.12 -4.04 0.30
CA VAL A 276 -9.54 -2.83 -0.31
C VAL A 276 -8.02 -2.88 -0.15
N VAL A 277 -7.54 -3.26 1.02
CA VAL A 277 -6.07 -3.22 1.24
C VAL A 277 -5.41 -4.34 0.41
N SER A 278 -6.04 -5.48 0.38
CA SER A 278 -5.42 -6.58 -0.39
C SER A 278 -5.39 -6.23 -1.89
N LEU A 279 -6.50 -5.70 -2.42
CA LEU A 279 -6.53 -5.35 -3.85
C LEU A 279 -5.54 -4.21 -4.17
N THR A 280 -5.51 -3.35 -3.29
CA THR A 280 -4.64 -2.18 -3.58
C THR A 280 -3.17 -2.60 -3.55
N VAL A 281 -2.80 -3.36 -2.54
CA VAL A 281 -1.37 -3.72 -2.42
C VAL A 281 -0.97 -4.62 -3.59
N VAL A 282 -1.86 -5.57 -3.92
CA VAL A 282 -1.52 -6.48 -5.03
C VAL A 282 -1.47 -5.70 -6.35
N LEU A 283 -2.57 -4.95 -6.52
CA LEU A 283 -2.57 -4.16 -7.77
C LEU A 283 -1.35 -3.24 -7.85
N SER A 284 -1.02 -2.61 -6.82
CA SER A 284 0.13 -1.68 -6.84
C SER A 284 1.43 -2.44 -7.10
N ALA A 285 1.55 -3.57 -6.45
CA ALA A 285 2.77 -4.36 -6.66
C ALA A 285 2.92 -4.80 -8.13
N VAL A 286 1.82 -5.19 -8.70
CA VAL A 286 1.87 -5.65 -10.11
C VAL A 286 2.12 -4.46 -11.05
N VAL A 287 1.32 -3.40 -10.80
CA VAL A 287 1.41 -2.26 -11.74
C VAL A 287 2.81 -1.64 -11.65
N HIS A 288 3.33 -1.55 -10.54
CA HIS A 288 4.62 -0.81 -10.41
C HIS A 288 5.78 -1.79 -10.56
N GLY A 289 5.53 -3.06 -10.17
CA GLY A 289 6.55 -4.10 -10.47
C GLY A 289 6.83 -4.26 -11.96
N VAL A 290 5.79 -4.02 -12.79
CA VAL A 290 5.97 -4.18 -14.25
C VAL A 290 6.32 -2.82 -14.88
N SER A 291 5.66 -1.73 -14.43
CA SER A 291 5.78 -0.40 -15.07
C SER A 291 7.18 0.19 -14.81
N ALA A 292 7.75 -0.06 -13.70
CA ALA A 292 9.01 0.62 -13.31
C ALA A 292 10.17 0.19 -14.21
N PRO A 293 10.41 -1.07 -14.46
CA PRO A 293 11.52 -1.45 -15.34
C PRO A 293 11.27 -1.02 -16.79
N LEU A 294 10.00 -1.05 -17.22
CA LEU A 294 9.70 -0.64 -18.60
C LEU A 294 9.97 0.86 -18.81
N ILE A 295 9.60 1.59 -17.85
CA ILE A 295 9.83 3.05 -17.98
C ILE A 295 11.34 3.33 -17.99
N ALA A 296 12.01 2.64 -17.14
CA ALA A 296 13.47 2.84 -17.10
C ALA A 296 14.11 2.51 -18.45
N ARG A 297 13.67 1.46 -19.16
CA ARG A 297 14.21 1.08 -20.48
C ARG A 297 13.90 2.15 -21.53
N ARG A 298 12.75 2.70 -21.47
CA ARG A 298 12.36 3.72 -22.46
C ARG A 298 13.20 5.00 -22.30
N LEU A 299 13.49 5.30 -21.05
CA LEU A 299 14.26 6.54 -20.82
C LEU A 299 15.71 6.36 -21.30
N THR A 300 16.27 5.15 -21.30
CA THR A 300 17.63 4.86 -21.82
C THR A 300 17.64 4.90 -23.35
N ARG A 301 16.61 4.46 -24.02
CA ARG A 301 16.53 4.47 -25.50
C ARG A 301 16.43 5.89 -26.06
N SER A 302 15.92 6.83 -25.31
CA SER A 302 15.80 8.23 -25.76
C SER A 302 17.13 8.96 -25.60
N ARG A 303 18.14 8.30 -24.79
CA ARG A 303 19.47 8.94 -24.59
C ARG A 303 20.51 8.35 -25.53
N GLU A 304 20.14 7.27 -26.45
CA GLU A 304 21.13 6.85 -27.46
C GLU A 304 21.03 7.74 -28.71
N PRO A 305 21.91 8.77 -28.97
CA PRO A 305 21.99 9.55 -30.22
C PRO A 305 22.22 8.65 -31.44
N GLY A 306 21.20 8.29 -32.27
CA GLY A 306 21.33 8.29 -33.75
C GLY A 306 22.79 8.31 -34.21
N THR A 307 23.68 7.35 -33.96
CA THR A 307 24.79 7.11 -34.90
C THR A 307 24.50 7.72 -36.27
N GLY A 308 24.57 9.13 -36.37
CA GLY A 308 25.28 9.94 -37.39
C GLY A 308 25.44 9.18 -38.72
N SER A 309 24.41 8.92 -39.55
CA SER A 309 24.44 9.11 -41.02
C SER A 309 24.97 10.52 -41.38
N GLY A 310 26.34 10.64 -41.75
CA GLY A 310 26.77 11.30 -43.00
C GLY A 310 27.69 12.50 -42.70
N ASP A 311 29.00 12.37 -42.92
CA ASP A 311 29.85 13.10 -43.88
C ASP A 311 31.05 13.72 -43.16
N GLN A 312 32.16 13.03 -43.26
CA GLN A 312 33.43 13.50 -43.85
C GLN A 312 34.50 12.41 -43.66
#